data_AF-A0A2D7G2V9-F1
#
_entry.id   AF-A0A2D7G2V9-F1
#
_cell.length_a   1.000
_cell.length_b   1.000
_cell.length_c   1.000
_cell.angle_alpha   90.00
_cell.angle_beta   90.00
_cell.angle_gamma   90.00
#
_symmetry.space_group_name_H-M   'P 1'
#
loop_
_entity.id
_entity.type
_entity.pdbx_description
1 polymer ?
#
loop_
_entity_poly.entity_id
_entity_poly.type
_entity_poly.pdbx_seq_one_letter_code
_entity_poly.pdbx_strand_id
1 'polypeptide(L)'
;MAPIFHLAETKRWQAAISRRQLYYPPTFDQDGLTHAAPTIEALVKVANQFYQRLAGPWLVLTMDPEHLIELGVDLRFEAASKVGDQDHHYLGSEEVLFPHIYGGISAEMVLREDPMPQAASGQFQVPDLKRV
;
A
#
# COMPACT_ATOMS: atom_id res chain seq x y z
N MET A 1 -6.41 16.32 -2.65
CA MET A 1 -6.83 15.12 -3.44
C MET A 1 -7.43 14.07 -2.51
N ALA A 2 -8.04 12.99 -3.01
CA ALA A 2 -8.45 11.88 -2.13
C ALA A 2 -7.22 11.13 -1.60
N PRO A 3 -7.23 10.61 -0.36
CA PRO A 3 -6.10 9.88 0.19
C PRO A 3 -5.84 8.57 -0.55
N ILE A 4 -4.60 8.10 -0.51
CA ILE A 4 -4.17 6.80 -1.03
C ILE A 4 -3.70 5.91 0.10
N PHE A 5 -3.69 4.60 -0.16
CA PHE A 5 -3.49 3.61 0.88
C PHE A 5 -2.44 2.56 0.47
N HIS A 6 -1.51 2.26 1.36
CA HIS A 6 -0.51 1.21 1.15
C HIS A 6 -0.62 0.14 2.25
N LEU A 7 -0.50 -1.13 1.86
CA LEU A 7 -0.45 -2.27 2.78
C LEU A 7 1.01 -2.52 3.18
N ALA A 8 1.32 -2.36 4.46
CA ALA A 8 2.67 -2.58 4.98
C ALA A 8 2.73 -3.72 6.00
N GLU A 9 3.78 -4.55 5.93
CA GLU A 9 4.09 -5.48 7.02
C GLU A 9 4.56 -4.68 8.24
N THR A 10 3.88 -4.81 9.38
CA THR A 10 4.13 -3.96 10.57
C THR A 10 5.59 -3.98 10.99
N LYS A 11 6.21 -5.17 11.02
CA LYS A 11 7.61 -5.31 11.46
C LYS A 11 8.57 -4.57 10.53
N ARG A 12 8.36 -4.68 9.22
CA ARG A 12 9.22 -4.03 8.22
C ARG A 12 9.05 -2.52 8.23
N TRP A 13 7.82 -2.02 8.32
CA TRP A 13 7.55 -0.59 8.46
C TRP A 13 8.23 -0.01 9.71
N GLN A 14 7.98 -0.61 10.87
CA GLN A 14 8.55 -0.16 12.16
C GLN A 14 10.08 -0.22 12.17
N ALA A 15 10.66 -1.24 11.52
CA ALA A 15 12.10 -1.37 11.33
C ALA A 15 12.71 -0.25 10.47
N ALA A 16 12.02 0.22 9.42
CA ALA A 16 12.49 1.30 8.57
C ALA A 16 12.44 2.64 9.31
N ILE A 17 11.29 2.98 9.92
CA ILE A 17 11.11 4.27 10.60
C ILE A 17 12.00 4.42 11.84
N SER A 18 12.21 3.35 12.61
CA SER A 18 13.12 3.38 13.78
C SER A 18 14.58 3.65 13.38
N ARG A 19 14.96 3.28 12.16
CA ARG A 19 16.28 3.56 11.58
C ARG A 19 16.34 4.85 10.78
N ARG A 20 15.22 5.59 10.68
CA ARG A 20 15.07 6.77 9.80
C ARG A 20 15.42 6.45 8.35
N GLN A 21 15.01 5.28 7.88
CA GLN A 21 15.20 4.81 6.51
C GLN A 21 13.86 4.81 5.76
N LEU A 22 13.95 4.83 4.44
CA LEU A 22 12.80 4.57 3.59
C LEU A 22 12.35 3.12 3.76
N TYR A 23 11.05 2.93 3.88
CA TYR A 23 10.42 1.62 3.79
C TYR A 23 10.29 1.22 2.32
N TYR A 24 10.58 -0.04 2.03
CA TYR A 24 10.35 -0.66 0.73
C TYR A 24 9.57 -1.97 0.90
N PRO A 25 8.47 -2.19 0.15
CA PRO A 25 7.73 -3.45 0.21
C PRO A 25 8.59 -4.62 -0.29
N PRO A 26 8.26 -5.88 0.07
CA PRO A 26 9.01 -7.06 -0.38
C PRO A 26 9.13 -7.19 -1.91
N THR A 27 8.15 -6.70 -2.65
CA THR A 27 8.13 -6.78 -4.12
C THR A 27 8.88 -5.63 -4.80
N PHE A 28 9.37 -4.63 -4.06
CA PHE A 28 10.00 -3.44 -4.64
C PHE A 28 11.19 -3.77 -5.55
N ASP A 29 12.04 -4.72 -5.14
CA ASP A 29 13.22 -5.11 -5.94
C ASP A 29 12.82 -5.74 -7.29
N GLN A 30 11.62 -6.32 -7.38
CA GLN A 30 11.07 -6.90 -8.60
C GLN A 30 10.31 -5.87 -9.43
N ASP A 31 9.49 -5.04 -8.77
CA ASP A 31 8.55 -4.13 -9.43
C ASP A 31 9.20 -2.77 -9.80
N GLY A 32 10.23 -2.36 -9.06
CA GLY A 32 10.90 -1.06 -9.19
C GLY A 32 10.10 0.14 -8.66
N LEU A 33 8.93 -0.11 -8.06
CA LEU A 33 8.04 0.89 -7.51
C LEU A 33 7.26 0.35 -6.31
N THR A 34 6.66 1.24 -5.53
CA THR A 34 5.78 0.90 -4.42
C THR A 34 4.33 1.10 -4.84
N HIS A 35 3.54 0.02 -4.84
CA HIS A 35 2.12 0.07 -5.16
C HIS A 35 1.29 0.64 -4.00
N ALA A 36 0.35 1.52 -4.31
CA ALA A 36 -0.72 1.93 -3.42
C ALA A 36 -2.09 1.68 -4.07
N ALA A 37 -3.15 1.86 -3.31
CA ALA A 37 -4.52 1.72 -3.74
C ALA A 37 -5.26 3.06 -3.63
N PRO A 38 -6.16 3.38 -4.58
CA PRO A 38 -6.94 4.62 -4.55
C PRO A 38 -8.09 4.57 -3.52
N THR A 39 -8.48 3.38 -3.07
CA THR A 39 -9.50 3.20 -2.02
C THR A 39 -9.16 2.00 -1.13
N ILE A 40 -9.81 1.91 0.03
CA ILE A 40 -9.65 0.78 0.95
C ILE A 40 -10.21 -0.52 0.37
N GLU A 41 -11.31 -0.46 -0.38
CA GLU A 41 -11.88 -1.63 -1.04
C GLU A 41 -10.92 -2.19 -2.09
N ALA A 42 -10.27 -1.31 -2.87
CA ALA A 42 -9.22 -1.70 -3.80
C ALA A 42 -8.02 -2.30 -3.05
N LEU A 43 -7.60 -1.70 -1.93
CA LEU A 43 -6.51 -2.22 -1.11
C LEU A 43 -6.81 -3.63 -0.60
N VAL A 44 -8.02 -3.87 -0.09
CA VAL A 44 -8.43 -5.19 0.43
C VAL A 44 -8.49 -6.24 -0.67
N LYS A 45 -8.92 -5.88 -1.89
CA LYS A 45 -8.89 -6.78 -3.05
C LYS A 45 -7.46 -7.18 -3.40
N VAL A 46 -6.56 -6.20 -3.53
CA VAL A 46 -5.12 -6.41 -3.78
C VAL A 46 -4.49 -7.25 -2.67
N ALA A 47 -4.78 -6.93 -1.41
CA ALA A 47 -4.28 -7.66 -0.25
C ALA A 47 -4.69 -9.15 -0.28
N ASN A 48 -5.96 -9.43 -0.57
CA ASN A 48 -6.47 -10.79 -0.70
C ASN A 48 -5.92 -11.54 -1.91
N GLN A 49 -5.57 -10.84 -2.99
CA GLN A 49 -5.00 -11.48 -4.18
C GLN A 49 -3.54 -11.89 -3.93
N PHE A 50 -2.71 -10.98 -3.44
CA PHE A 50 -1.25 -11.19 -3.41
C PHE A 50 -0.70 -11.60 -2.04
N TYR A 51 -1.34 -11.17 -0.95
CA TYR A 51 -0.77 -11.27 0.40
C TYR A 51 -1.55 -12.24 1.31
N GLN A 52 -2.66 -12.83 0.86
CA GLN A 52 -3.54 -13.67 1.71
C GLN A 52 -2.81 -14.83 2.39
N ARG A 53 -1.79 -15.40 1.73
CA ARG A 53 -1.01 -16.54 2.28
C ARG A 53 0.09 -16.11 3.24
N LEU A 54 0.33 -14.82 3.40
CA LEU A 54 1.37 -14.27 4.26
C LEU A 54 0.76 -13.86 5.60
N ALA A 55 1.42 -14.26 6.69
CA ALA A 55 0.99 -13.92 8.03
C ALA A 55 1.37 -12.46 8.37
N GLY A 56 0.46 -11.76 9.04
CA GLY A 56 0.70 -10.42 9.57
C GLY A 56 1.53 -10.38 10.87
N PRO A 57 1.43 -9.28 11.64
CA PRO A 57 0.45 -8.20 11.50
C PRO A 57 0.74 -7.24 10.34
N TRP A 58 -0.32 -6.58 9.87
CA TRP A 58 -0.32 -5.66 8.73
C TRP A 58 -0.87 -4.29 9.14
N LEU A 59 -0.40 -3.26 8.44
CA LEU A 59 -0.86 -1.88 8.57
C LEU A 59 -1.42 -1.36 7.25
N VAL A 60 -2.35 -0.43 7.35
CA VAL A 60 -2.70 0.51 6.30
C VAL A 60 -1.97 1.82 6.58
N LEU A 61 -1.11 2.22 5.65
CA LEU A 61 -0.51 3.55 5.64
C LEU A 61 -1.40 4.46 4.79
N THR A 62 -1.98 5.47 5.41
CA THR A 62 -2.77 6.50 4.74
C THR A 62 -1.87 7.68 4.40
N MET A 63 -1.87 8.09 3.13
CA MET A 63 -1.07 9.21 2.63
C MET A 63 -1.96 10.18 1.85
N ASP A 64 -1.62 11.46 1.86
CA ASP A 64 -2.26 12.47 1.02
C ASP A 64 -1.40 12.75 -0.23
N PRO A 65 -1.92 12.48 -1.44
CA PRO A 65 -1.20 12.75 -2.68
C PRO A 65 -0.67 14.18 -2.82
N GLU A 66 -1.38 15.19 -2.31
CA GLU A 66 -0.91 16.58 -2.38
C GLU A 66 0.37 16.77 -1.56
N HIS A 67 0.38 16.23 -0.34
CA HIS A 67 1.57 16.24 0.50
C HIS A 67 2.75 15.48 -0.12
N LEU A 68 2.50 14.35 -0.79
CA LEU A 68 3.55 13.61 -1.49
C LEU A 68 4.19 14.43 -2.61
N ILE A 69 3.38 15.15 -3.37
CA ILE A 69 3.86 16.04 -4.43
C ILE A 69 4.68 17.20 -3.85
N GLU A 70 4.26 17.79 -2.73
CA GLU A 70 5.02 18.83 -2.02
C GLU A 70 6.40 18.34 -1.55
N LEU A 71 6.49 17.08 -1.13
CA LEU A 71 7.75 16.41 -0.77
C LEU A 71 8.60 16.03 -1.99
N GLY A 72 8.10 16.23 -3.22
CA GLY A 72 8.81 15.90 -4.45
C GLY A 72 8.80 14.41 -4.82
N VAL A 73 7.84 13.65 -4.30
CA VAL A 73 7.67 12.22 -4.62
C VAL A 73 7.14 12.07 -6.05
N ASP A 74 7.76 11.20 -6.85
CA ASP A 74 7.23 10.79 -8.16
C ASP A 74 6.06 9.80 -7.95
N LEU A 75 4.85 10.37 -7.92
CA LEU A 75 3.58 9.67 -7.78
C LEU A 75 2.83 9.70 -9.10
N ARG A 76 2.47 8.53 -9.63
CA ARG A 76 1.69 8.41 -10.88
C ARG A 76 0.45 7.56 -10.67
N PHE A 77 -0.64 7.94 -11.32
CA PHE A 77 -1.88 7.18 -11.33
C PHE A 77 -1.98 6.43 -12.66
N GLU A 78 -1.77 5.12 -12.64
CA GLU A 78 -1.61 4.29 -13.84
C GLU A 78 -2.52 3.06 -13.77
N ALA A 79 -2.73 2.37 -14.89
CA ALA A 79 -3.47 1.11 -14.87
C ALA A 79 -2.74 0.04 -14.02
N ALA A 80 -3.50 -0.97 -13.58
CA ALA A 80 -2.97 -2.04 -12.72
C ALA A 80 -1.72 -2.73 -13.33
N SER A 81 -0.63 -2.78 -12.57
CA SER A 81 0.70 -3.28 -12.99
C SER A 81 1.19 -4.48 -12.18
N LYS A 82 2.19 -5.22 -12.70
CA LYS A 82 2.81 -6.43 -12.11
C LYS A 82 3.13 -6.24 -10.64
N VAL A 83 2.70 -7.20 -9.81
CA VAL A 83 3.06 -7.30 -8.39
C VAL A 83 3.81 -8.62 -8.23
N GLY A 84 5.14 -8.56 -8.32
CA GLY A 84 5.98 -9.75 -8.47
C GLY A 84 5.62 -10.57 -9.73
N ASP A 85 5.51 -11.90 -9.58
CA ASP A 85 5.27 -12.82 -10.70
C ASP A 85 3.78 -13.04 -11.05
N GLN A 86 2.84 -12.39 -10.36
CA GLN A 86 1.41 -12.64 -10.53
C GLN A 86 0.77 -11.57 -11.42
N ASP A 87 -0.18 -11.96 -12.29
CA ASP A 87 -1.00 -11.02 -13.08
C ASP A 87 -2.04 -10.27 -12.19
N HIS A 88 -2.39 -9.03 -12.55
CA HIS A 88 -2.96 -7.99 -11.63
C HIS A 88 -4.38 -7.59 -11.99
N HIS A 89 -4.96 -8.28 -12.96
CA HIS A 89 -6.34 -8.08 -13.31
C HIS A 89 -7.23 -8.90 -12.38
N TYR A 90 -7.94 -8.18 -11.51
CA TYR A 90 -9.20 -8.68 -10.98
C TYR A 90 -10.35 -8.02 -11.76
N LEU A 91 -11.50 -8.69 -11.80
CA LEU A 91 -12.66 -8.20 -12.53
C LEU A 91 -13.01 -6.77 -12.11
N GLY A 92 -12.94 -5.81 -13.06
CA GLY A 92 -13.23 -4.40 -12.84
C GLY A 92 -12.03 -3.52 -12.46
N SER A 93 -10.79 -4.00 -12.54
CA SER A 93 -9.59 -3.16 -12.35
C SER A 93 -9.19 -2.35 -13.59
N GLU A 94 -9.79 -2.62 -14.76
CA GLU A 94 -9.43 -2.02 -16.07
C GLU A 94 -9.67 -0.51 -16.13
N GLU A 95 -10.66 0.00 -15.38
CA GLU A 95 -11.01 1.43 -15.34
C GLU A 95 -10.42 2.14 -14.10
N VAL A 96 -9.69 1.41 -13.25
CA VAL A 96 -9.13 1.95 -12.00
C VAL A 96 -7.67 2.33 -12.19
N LEU A 97 -7.36 3.59 -11.94
CA LEU A 97 -5.97 4.04 -11.85
C LEU A 97 -5.44 3.80 -10.43
N PHE A 98 -4.36 3.05 -10.33
CA PHE A 98 -3.64 2.76 -9.11
C PHE A 98 -2.50 3.76 -8.93
N PRO A 99 -2.34 4.33 -7.72
CA PRO A 99 -1.19 5.14 -7.39
C PRO A 99 0.07 4.28 -7.29
N HIS A 100 1.09 4.64 -8.06
CA HIS A 100 2.44 4.09 -8.01
C HIS A 100 3.41 5.15 -7.51
N ILE A 101 4.15 4.79 -6.47
CA ILE A 101 5.21 5.62 -5.89
C ILE A 101 6.54 5.10 -6.41
N TYR A 102 7.26 5.89 -7.20
CA TYR A 102 8.57 5.51 -7.75
C TYR A 102 9.68 5.73 -6.70
N GLY A 103 9.61 4.95 -5.63
CA GLY A 103 10.51 5.04 -4.48
C GLY A 103 9.97 4.32 -3.27
N GLY A 104 10.65 4.51 -2.14
CA GLY A 104 10.21 4.01 -0.85
C GLY A 104 9.29 5.02 -0.15
N ILE A 105 8.76 4.61 1.00
CA ILE A 105 7.89 5.45 1.84
C ILE A 105 8.70 5.91 3.06
N SER A 106 8.80 7.23 3.26
CA SER A 106 9.34 7.81 4.49
C SER A 106 8.24 8.03 5.53
N ALA A 107 8.62 8.22 6.81
CA ALA A 107 7.64 8.48 7.87
C ALA A 107 6.87 9.80 7.69
N GLU A 108 7.49 10.82 7.09
CA GLU A 108 6.85 12.12 6.79
C GLU A 108 5.74 12.01 5.74
N MET A 109 5.79 11.01 4.86
CA MET A 109 4.75 10.78 3.85
C MET A 109 3.44 10.27 4.46
N VAL A 110 3.48 9.67 5.65
CA VAL A 110 2.36 8.94 6.26
C VAL A 110 1.58 9.83 7.22
N LEU A 111 0.31 10.07 6.88
CA LEU A 111 -0.61 10.82 7.74
C LEU A 111 -1.12 9.97 8.90
N ARG A 112 -1.36 8.69 8.66
CA ARG A 112 -1.91 7.76 9.66
C ARG A 112 -1.53 6.31 9.38
N GLU A 113 -1.34 5.58 10.47
CA GLU A 113 -1.16 4.13 10.49
C GLU A 113 -2.36 3.50 11.18
N ASP A 114 -3.11 2.65 10.47
CA ASP A 114 -4.21 1.87 11.04
C ASP A 114 -3.93 0.37 10.91
N PRO A 115 -4.35 -0.49 11.86
CA PRO A 115 -4.27 -1.94 11.67
C PRO A 115 -5.07 -2.39 10.45
N MET A 116 -4.48 -3.25 9.62
CA MET A 116 -5.22 -3.97 8.57
C MET A 116 -5.67 -5.33 9.13
N PRO A 117 -6.98 -5.57 9.36
CA PRO A 117 -7.45 -6.84 9.90
C PRO A 117 -7.23 -7.99 8.93
N GLN A 118 -6.73 -9.10 9.45
CA GLN A 118 -6.55 -10.36 8.74
C GLN A 118 -7.16 -11.48 9.58
N ALA A 119 -8.11 -12.23 9.00
CA ALA A 119 -8.72 -13.38 9.65
C ALA A 119 -7.72 -14.53 9.80
N ALA A 120 -8.03 -15.51 10.66
CA ALA A 120 -7.21 -16.71 10.83
C ALA A 120 -7.04 -17.54 9.52
N SER A 121 -7.97 -17.38 8.57
CA SER A 121 -7.87 -17.95 7.21
C SER A 121 -6.91 -17.21 6.28
N GLY A 122 -6.30 -16.11 6.75
CA GLY A 122 -5.45 -15.21 5.95
C GLY A 122 -6.24 -14.13 5.18
N GLN A 123 -7.57 -14.20 5.16
CA GLN A 123 -8.41 -13.24 4.44
C GLN A 123 -8.35 -11.85 5.09
N PHE A 124 -8.01 -10.84 4.29
CA PHE A 124 -8.04 -9.43 4.67
C PHE A 124 -9.47 -8.88 4.67
N GLN A 125 -9.76 -8.03 5.65
CA GLN A 125 -11.07 -7.42 5.84
C GLN A 125 -10.95 -5.89 5.77
N VAL A 126 -12.08 -5.22 5.51
CA VAL A 126 -12.12 -3.76 5.53
C VAL A 126 -11.78 -3.25 6.93
N PRO A 127 -10.72 -2.43 7.09
CA PRO A 127 -10.36 -1.83 8.37
C PRO A 127 -11.40 -0.79 8.79
N ASP A 128 -11.64 -0.69 10.10
CA ASP A 128 -12.32 0.45 10.69
C ASP A 128 -11.31 1.60 10.82
N LEU A 129 -11.19 2.41 9.76
CA LEU A 129 -10.30 3.55 9.77
C LEU A 129 -10.83 4.63 10.70
N LYS A 130 -10.01 5.07 11.66
CA LYS A 130 -10.36 6.21 12.50
C LYS A 130 -10.51 7.45 11.61
N ARG A 131 -11.65 8.14 11.71
CA ARG A 131 -11.84 9.44 11.06
C ARG A 131 -10.85 10.44 11.64
N VAL A 132 -10.23 11.22 10.77
CA VAL A 132 -9.48 12.45 11.12
C VAL A 132 -10.43 13.59 11.39
#